data_AF-A0A2N0NTN4-F1
#
_entry.id   AF-A0A2N0NTN4-F1
#
_cell.length_a   1.000
_cell.length_b   1.000
_cell.length_c   1.000
_cell.angle_alpha   90.00
_cell.angle_beta   90.00
_cell.angle_gamma   90.00
#
_symmetry.space_group_name_H-M   'P 1'
#
loop_
_entity.id
_entity.type
_entity.pdbx_description
1 polymer ?
#
loop_
_entity_poly.entity_id
_entity_poly.type
_entity_poly.pdbx_seq_one_letter_code
_entity_poly.pdbx_strand_id
1 'polypeptide(L)'
;IFISSALVTADSQIASELVSKLGNSENGQKKLKEIINFPMSCDAGLKERVLSFQYVVLPLLGLLTRTAITNCTLEKHVDTIYKTIYQNLDSFLNKNVMKMLEKLVQRNSIVDKYVSIDALLSHERYSFIPSSLGVFFIIIVRFLAELLRRIKEASADEIMQKITLNLRELTTKYHQTIEQQWSSLSSTDPLNNSETRKYFFTILGNEIDEIDAVIEEFNNNERNISETYDITNESSDDDEKEHDNDFENISEISIIPTEKEILCDRPPYLPSLFDE
;
A
#
# COMPACT_ATOMS: atom_id res chain seq x y z
N ILE A 1 2.64 -24.37 0.07
CA ILE A 1 2.31 -24.85 -1.31
C ILE A 1 1.67 -23.76 -2.19
N PHE A 2 0.53 -23.17 -1.80
CA PHE A 2 -0.22 -22.23 -2.66
C PHE A 2 0.59 -21.01 -3.10
N ILE A 3 1.24 -20.30 -2.16
CA ILE A 3 1.98 -19.07 -2.46
C ILE A 3 3.23 -19.34 -3.31
N SER A 4 3.99 -20.40 -3.02
CA SER A 4 5.11 -20.83 -3.85
C SER A 4 4.70 -21.15 -5.29
N SER A 5 3.57 -21.85 -5.47
CA SER A 5 3.02 -22.14 -6.80
C SER A 5 2.54 -20.87 -7.51
N ALA A 6 1.94 -19.93 -6.77
CA ALA A 6 1.49 -18.67 -7.32
C ALA A 6 2.67 -17.78 -7.77
N LEU A 7 3.77 -17.76 -7.02
CA LEU A 7 4.99 -17.03 -7.40
C LEU A 7 5.57 -17.55 -8.72
N VAL A 8 5.66 -18.87 -8.90
CA VAL A 8 6.12 -19.48 -10.16
C VAL A 8 5.15 -19.16 -11.31
N THR A 9 3.85 -19.09 -11.04
CA THR A 9 2.82 -18.82 -12.06
C THR A 9 2.78 -17.35 -12.46
N ALA A 10 3.05 -16.42 -11.54
CA ALA A 10 3.09 -14.99 -11.82
C ALA A 10 4.21 -14.61 -12.80
N ASP A 11 5.29 -15.37 -12.84
CA ASP A 11 6.39 -15.18 -13.79
C ASP A 11 6.14 -15.90 -15.15
N SER A 12 4.91 -16.37 -15.39
CA SER A 12 4.49 -17.08 -16.62
C SER A 12 3.39 -16.35 -17.41
N GLN A 13 3.11 -16.80 -18.64
CA GLN A 13 2.01 -16.26 -19.48
C GLN A 13 0.60 -16.47 -18.89
N ILE A 14 0.47 -17.19 -17.77
CA ILE A 14 -0.79 -17.59 -17.14
C ILE A 14 -1.13 -16.70 -15.92
N ALA A 15 -0.39 -15.61 -15.70
CA ALA A 15 -0.63 -14.68 -14.59
C ALA A 15 -2.06 -14.11 -14.56
N SER A 16 -2.69 -13.90 -15.72
CA SER A 16 -4.10 -13.45 -15.80
C SER A 16 -5.08 -14.48 -15.22
N GLU A 17 -4.83 -15.78 -15.45
CA GLU A 17 -5.64 -16.86 -14.86
C GLU A 17 -5.47 -16.92 -13.34
N LEU A 18 -4.25 -16.67 -12.84
CA LEU A 18 -3.98 -16.57 -11.41
C LEU A 18 -4.75 -15.39 -10.79
N VAL A 19 -4.72 -14.21 -11.41
CA VAL A 19 -5.47 -13.03 -10.95
C VAL A 19 -6.97 -13.31 -10.96
N SER A 20 -7.50 -13.95 -12.01
CA SER A 20 -8.91 -14.35 -12.07
C SER A 20 -9.29 -15.29 -10.92
N LYS A 21 -8.46 -16.32 -10.66
CA LYS A 21 -8.70 -17.28 -9.58
C LYS A 21 -8.61 -16.65 -8.19
N LEU A 22 -7.65 -15.75 -7.96
CA LEU A 22 -7.50 -15.01 -6.70
C LEU A 22 -8.63 -13.99 -6.49
N GLY A 23 -9.01 -13.28 -7.54
CA GLY A 23 -10.06 -12.27 -7.55
C GLY A 23 -11.47 -12.83 -7.46
N ASN A 24 -11.66 -14.12 -7.74
CA ASN A 24 -12.97 -14.78 -7.65
C ASN A 24 -13.46 -14.89 -6.20
N SER A 25 -14.70 -14.45 -5.97
CA SER A 25 -15.34 -14.37 -4.65
C SER A 25 -15.57 -15.72 -3.97
N GLU A 26 -15.76 -16.82 -4.72
CA GLU A 26 -16.11 -18.12 -4.13
C GLU A 26 -14.93 -18.79 -3.43
N ASN A 27 -13.74 -18.76 -4.07
CA ASN A 27 -12.61 -19.57 -3.64
C ASN A 27 -11.34 -18.76 -3.38
N GLY A 28 -10.98 -17.84 -4.28
CA GLY A 28 -9.75 -17.04 -4.17
C GLY A 28 -9.82 -16.05 -3.01
N GLN A 29 -10.88 -15.26 -2.98
CA GLN A 29 -11.11 -14.25 -1.94
C GLN A 29 -11.28 -14.88 -0.56
N LYS A 30 -11.94 -16.05 -0.49
CA LYS A 30 -12.05 -16.80 0.76
C LYS A 30 -10.68 -17.22 1.30
N LYS A 31 -9.84 -17.82 0.44
CA LYS A 31 -8.46 -18.19 0.82
C LYS A 31 -7.61 -16.99 1.20
N LEU A 32 -7.73 -15.87 0.47
CA LEU A 32 -7.01 -14.64 0.79
C LEU A 32 -7.41 -14.13 2.18
N LYS A 33 -8.71 -14.07 2.48
CA LYS A 33 -9.21 -13.69 3.81
C LYS A 33 -8.77 -14.67 4.89
N GLU A 34 -8.75 -15.96 4.62
CA GLU A 34 -8.24 -16.97 5.56
C GLU A 34 -6.76 -16.70 5.89
N ILE A 35 -5.92 -16.40 4.89
CA ILE A 35 -4.50 -16.09 5.09
C ILE A 35 -4.31 -14.79 5.89
N ILE A 36 -5.03 -13.72 5.52
CA ILE A 36 -4.95 -12.40 6.16
C ILE A 36 -5.33 -12.46 7.65
N ASN A 37 -6.33 -13.30 7.99
CA ASN A 37 -6.81 -13.44 9.36
C ASN A 37 -6.08 -14.54 10.16
N PHE A 38 -5.17 -15.29 9.54
CA PHE A 38 -4.49 -16.38 10.21
C PHE A 38 -3.40 -15.86 11.17
N PRO A 39 -3.25 -16.46 12.36
CA PRO A 39 -2.14 -16.12 13.26
C PRO A 39 -0.79 -16.30 12.55
N MET A 40 0.13 -15.35 12.70
CA MET A 40 1.47 -15.44 12.10
C MET A 40 2.59 -15.26 13.13
N SER A 41 3.76 -15.83 12.83
CA SER A 41 4.96 -15.77 13.68
C SER A 41 6.24 -15.73 12.83
N CYS A 42 7.28 -15.09 13.37
CA CYS A 42 8.67 -15.20 12.87
C CYS A 42 9.31 -16.55 13.20
N ASP A 43 8.74 -17.27 14.17
CA ASP A 43 9.21 -18.57 14.61
C ASP A 43 8.00 -19.52 14.58
N ALA A 44 7.49 -19.78 13.37
CA ALA A 44 6.32 -20.64 13.16
C ALA A 44 6.73 -22.11 13.11
N GLY A 45 7.95 -22.39 12.67
CA GLY A 45 8.40 -23.75 12.35
C GLY A 45 7.50 -24.38 11.28
N LEU A 46 7.20 -25.67 11.45
CA LEU A 46 6.28 -26.43 10.57
C LEU A 46 4.87 -26.56 11.17
N LYS A 47 4.46 -25.65 12.06
CA LYS A 47 3.15 -25.75 12.75
C LYS A 47 2.01 -25.37 11.80
N GLU A 48 0.99 -26.22 11.72
CA GLU A 48 -0.17 -25.99 10.83
C GLU A 48 -1.08 -24.82 11.26
N ARG A 49 -1.05 -24.43 12.54
CA ARG A 49 -1.94 -23.40 13.11
C ARG A 49 -1.34 -22.01 13.20
N VAL A 50 -0.15 -21.79 12.66
CA VAL A 50 0.50 -20.48 12.61
C VAL A 50 1.21 -20.32 11.28
N LEU A 51 0.97 -19.23 10.55
CA LEU A 51 1.69 -18.92 9.33
C LEU A 51 3.11 -18.42 9.63
N SER A 52 4.07 -18.86 8.83
CA SER A 52 5.39 -18.25 8.80
C SER A 52 5.31 -16.87 8.16
N PHE A 53 5.80 -15.86 8.88
CA PHE A 53 5.95 -14.53 8.32
C PHE A 53 6.91 -14.52 7.14
N GLN A 54 8.05 -15.19 7.27
CA GLN A 54 9.13 -15.21 6.28
C GLN A 54 8.79 -16.03 5.03
N TYR A 55 8.09 -17.16 5.19
CA TYR A 55 7.94 -18.16 4.13
C TYR A 55 6.52 -18.24 3.54
N VAL A 56 5.55 -17.54 4.14
CA VAL A 56 4.17 -17.47 3.61
C VAL A 56 3.71 -16.04 3.40
N VAL A 57 3.75 -15.21 4.46
CA VAL A 57 3.19 -13.85 4.41
C VAL A 57 4.03 -12.92 3.53
N LEU A 58 5.36 -12.90 3.72
CA LEU A 58 6.24 -12.10 2.88
C LEU A 58 6.16 -12.51 1.39
N PRO A 59 6.19 -13.81 1.03
CA PRO A 59 5.93 -14.28 -0.33
C PRO A 59 4.58 -13.85 -0.91
N LEU A 60 3.52 -13.80 -0.10
CA LEU A 60 2.22 -13.30 -0.53
C LEU A 60 2.29 -11.81 -0.89
N LEU A 61 2.90 -10.98 -0.03
CA LEU A 61 3.08 -9.56 -0.33
C LEU A 61 3.93 -9.38 -1.59
N GLY A 62 5.02 -10.14 -1.71
CA GLY A 62 5.91 -10.10 -2.89
C GLY A 62 5.25 -10.61 -4.17
N LEU A 63 4.27 -11.51 -4.09
CA LEU A 63 3.44 -11.92 -5.23
C LEU A 63 2.59 -10.75 -5.71
N LEU A 64 1.96 -10.02 -4.79
CA LEU A 64 1.06 -8.91 -5.13
C LEU A 64 1.79 -7.74 -5.76
N THR A 65 3.08 -7.53 -5.42
CA THR A 65 3.93 -6.52 -6.05
C THR A 65 4.47 -6.91 -7.43
N ARG A 66 4.17 -8.12 -7.96
CA ARG A 66 4.66 -8.53 -9.28
C ARG A 66 3.94 -7.73 -10.37
N THR A 67 4.71 -7.27 -11.37
CA THR A 67 4.18 -6.54 -12.54
C THR A 67 3.10 -7.32 -13.28
N ALA A 68 3.20 -8.64 -13.33
CA ALA A 68 2.18 -9.50 -13.93
C ALA A 68 0.82 -9.46 -13.19
N ILE A 69 0.83 -9.11 -11.90
CA ILE A 69 -0.37 -8.92 -11.08
C ILE A 69 -0.80 -7.45 -11.12
N THR A 70 0.11 -6.51 -10.87
CA THR A 70 -0.20 -5.08 -10.81
C THR A 70 -0.62 -4.50 -12.16
N ASN A 71 -0.04 -4.96 -13.26
CA ASN A 71 -0.42 -4.50 -14.61
C ASN A 71 -1.37 -5.48 -15.31
N CYS A 72 -2.04 -6.36 -14.55
CA CYS A 72 -3.02 -7.28 -15.12
C CYS A 72 -4.22 -6.52 -15.68
N THR A 73 -4.67 -6.91 -16.87
CA THR A 73 -5.84 -6.30 -17.55
C THR A 73 -7.17 -6.59 -16.85
N LEU A 74 -7.21 -7.57 -15.93
CA LEU A 74 -8.40 -7.92 -15.16
C LEU A 74 -8.56 -7.00 -13.94
N GLU A 75 -8.67 -5.69 -14.18
CA GLU A 75 -8.65 -4.63 -13.14
C GLU A 75 -9.63 -4.89 -12.00
N LYS A 76 -10.89 -5.29 -12.30
CA LYS A 76 -11.89 -5.62 -11.28
C LYS A 76 -11.41 -6.68 -10.29
N HIS A 77 -10.70 -7.70 -10.76
CA HIS A 77 -10.18 -8.76 -9.90
C HIS A 77 -8.99 -8.26 -9.07
N VAL A 78 -8.10 -7.48 -9.68
CA VAL A 78 -6.98 -6.86 -8.96
C VAL A 78 -7.51 -5.94 -7.86
N ASP A 79 -8.44 -5.05 -8.17
CA ASP A 79 -9.04 -4.14 -7.20
C ASP A 79 -9.74 -4.89 -6.06
N THR A 80 -10.40 -6.01 -6.36
CA THR A 80 -11.04 -6.84 -5.32
C THR A 80 -10.00 -7.45 -4.37
N ILE A 81 -8.84 -7.87 -4.89
CA ILE A 81 -7.73 -8.39 -4.09
C ILE A 81 -7.18 -7.30 -3.16
N TYR A 82 -6.84 -6.14 -3.70
CA TYR A 82 -6.28 -5.02 -2.92
C TYR A 82 -7.28 -4.46 -1.91
N LYS A 83 -8.55 -4.28 -2.28
CA LYS A 83 -9.61 -3.85 -1.37
C LYS A 83 -9.80 -4.82 -0.20
N THR A 84 -9.67 -6.12 -0.44
CA THR A 84 -9.79 -7.12 0.64
C THR A 84 -8.67 -6.99 1.67
N ILE A 85 -7.46 -6.66 1.24
CA ILE A 85 -6.33 -6.40 2.15
C ILE A 85 -6.54 -5.07 2.88
N TYR A 86 -6.95 -4.02 2.16
CA TYR A 86 -7.23 -2.71 2.75
C TYR A 86 -8.32 -2.75 3.82
N GLN A 87 -9.40 -3.51 3.60
CA GLN A 87 -10.43 -3.74 4.62
C GLN A 87 -9.90 -4.39 5.91
N ASN A 88 -8.71 -4.99 5.86
CA ASN A 88 -8.03 -5.61 6.99
C ASN A 88 -6.70 -4.90 7.32
N LEU A 89 -6.55 -3.63 6.93
CA LEU A 89 -5.32 -2.85 7.06
C LEU A 89 -4.77 -2.88 8.50
N ASP A 90 -5.63 -2.60 9.49
CA ASP A 90 -5.21 -2.58 10.89
C ASP A 90 -4.88 -3.97 11.44
N SER A 91 -5.77 -4.95 11.22
CA SER A 91 -5.58 -6.30 11.77
C SER A 91 -4.38 -7.02 11.14
N PHE A 92 -4.21 -6.89 9.83
CA PHE A 92 -3.20 -7.61 9.07
C PHE A 92 -1.89 -6.84 8.96
N LEU A 93 -1.89 -5.62 8.40
CA LEU A 93 -0.64 -4.91 8.17
C LEU A 93 -0.10 -4.28 9.45
N ASN A 94 -0.90 -3.45 10.12
CA ASN A 94 -0.46 -2.73 11.32
C ASN A 94 -0.16 -3.66 12.51
N LYS A 95 -1.12 -4.51 12.91
CA LYS A 95 -1.00 -5.33 14.13
C LYS A 95 -0.17 -6.61 13.95
N ASN A 96 -0.14 -7.19 12.75
CA ASN A 96 0.55 -8.45 12.48
C ASN A 96 1.85 -8.25 11.70
N VAL A 97 1.81 -7.75 10.46
CA VAL A 97 3.00 -7.62 9.60
C VAL A 97 4.05 -6.69 10.22
N MET A 98 3.67 -5.48 10.63
CA MET A 98 4.62 -4.52 11.22
C MET A 98 5.21 -5.05 12.53
N LYS A 99 4.40 -5.73 13.36
CA LYS A 99 4.88 -6.39 14.58
C LYS A 99 5.89 -7.50 14.30
N MET A 100 5.70 -8.27 13.23
CA MET A 100 6.68 -9.30 12.85
C MET A 100 7.96 -8.66 12.29
N LEU A 101 7.84 -7.64 11.45
CA LEU A 101 8.99 -6.89 10.94
C LEU A 101 9.82 -6.30 12.10
N GLU A 102 9.16 -5.65 13.07
CA GLU A 102 9.80 -5.11 14.25
C GLU A 102 10.58 -6.19 15.02
N LYS A 103 10.00 -7.38 15.24
CA LYS A 103 10.69 -8.49 15.90
C LYS A 103 11.95 -8.91 15.15
N LEU A 104 11.90 -8.97 13.82
CA LEU A 104 13.08 -9.32 13.00
C LEU A 104 14.18 -8.24 13.10
N VAL A 105 13.80 -6.97 13.07
CA VAL A 105 14.73 -5.83 13.25
C VAL A 105 15.36 -5.85 14.63
N GLN A 106 14.56 -6.02 15.68
CA GLN A 106 15.04 -6.05 17.08
C GLN A 106 16.04 -7.19 17.32
N ARG A 107 15.80 -8.37 16.75
CA ARG A 107 16.68 -9.53 16.92
C ARG A 107 17.82 -9.60 15.90
N ASN A 108 17.86 -8.66 14.95
CA ASN A 108 18.80 -8.61 13.82
C ASN A 108 18.98 -9.98 13.12
N SER A 109 17.88 -10.70 12.89
CA SER A 109 17.92 -12.02 12.27
C SER A 109 16.58 -12.42 11.66
N ILE A 110 16.65 -13.01 10.46
CA ILE A 110 15.48 -13.52 9.73
C ILE A 110 15.23 -15.02 9.98
N VAL A 111 16.13 -15.69 10.69
CA VAL A 111 16.10 -17.15 10.89
C VAL A 111 14.90 -17.56 11.76
N ASP A 112 14.13 -18.55 11.31
CA ASP A 112 13.12 -19.20 12.15
C ASP A 112 13.82 -20.15 13.14
N LYS A 113 13.56 -19.99 14.44
CA LYS A 113 14.21 -20.78 15.50
C LYS A 113 13.73 -22.23 15.59
N TYR A 114 12.60 -22.57 14.97
CA TYR A 114 11.97 -23.89 15.08
C TYR A 114 12.05 -24.73 13.80
N VAL A 115 12.65 -24.23 12.72
CA VAL A 115 12.84 -25.00 11.49
C VAL A 115 14.12 -24.57 10.77
N SER A 116 14.90 -25.56 10.30
CA SER A 116 16.04 -25.29 9.42
C SER A 116 15.58 -25.14 7.97
N ILE A 117 16.37 -24.45 7.15
CA ILE A 117 16.07 -24.31 5.71
C ILE A 117 15.97 -25.69 5.03
N ASP A 118 16.84 -26.65 5.38
CA ASP A 118 16.79 -28.01 4.82
C ASP A 118 15.50 -28.74 5.17
N ALA A 119 15.04 -28.64 6.42
CA ALA A 119 13.79 -29.24 6.86
C ALA A 119 12.58 -28.58 6.18
N LEU A 120 12.63 -27.25 6.02
CA LEU A 120 11.61 -26.48 5.30
C LEU A 120 11.53 -26.92 3.84
N LEU A 121 12.66 -26.98 3.12
CA LEU A 121 12.71 -27.37 1.71
C LEU A 121 12.39 -28.86 1.49
N SER A 122 12.64 -29.71 2.49
CA SER A 122 12.19 -31.11 2.47
C SER A 122 10.67 -31.23 2.55
N HIS A 123 10.02 -30.32 3.30
CA HIS A 123 8.56 -30.27 3.41
C HIS A 123 7.92 -29.54 2.20
N GLU A 124 8.50 -28.41 1.79
CA GLU A 124 8.05 -27.57 0.68
C GLU A 124 9.24 -27.14 -0.21
N ARG A 125 9.52 -27.94 -1.24
CA ARG A 125 10.69 -27.75 -2.13
C ARG A 125 10.81 -26.38 -2.78
N TYR A 126 9.69 -25.70 -3.02
CA TYR A 126 9.64 -24.41 -3.73
C TYR A 126 9.36 -23.23 -2.79
N SER A 127 9.62 -23.37 -1.49
CA SER A 127 9.49 -22.25 -0.57
C SER A 127 10.44 -21.12 -0.95
N PHE A 128 9.90 -19.89 -0.98
CA PHE A 128 10.71 -18.69 -1.10
C PHE A 128 11.52 -18.50 0.18
N ILE A 129 12.84 -18.36 0.06
CA ILE A 129 13.74 -18.13 1.19
C ILE A 129 14.29 -16.70 1.08
N PRO A 130 13.89 -15.77 1.98
CA PRO A 130 14.45 -14.42 1.96
C PRO A 130 15.95 -14.46 2.28
N SER A 131 16.75 -13.74 1.50
CA SER A 131 18.22 -13.71 1.63
C SER A 131 18.72 -12.73 2.69
N SER A 132 17.95 -11.69 2.99
CA SER A 132 18.31 -10.65 3.96
C SER A 132 17.07 -9.96 4.53
N LEU A 133 17.25 -9.20 5.62
CA LEU A 133 16.18 -8.38 6.19
C LEU A 133 15.76 -7.25 5.22
N GLY A 134 16.67 -6.80 4.35
CA GLY A 134 16.36 -5.80 3.32
C GLY A 134 15.26 -6.24 2.35
N VAL A 135 15.15 -7.55 2.07
CA VAL A 135 14.08 -8.11 1.23
C VAL A 135 12.69 -7.87 1.85
N PHE A 136 12.59 -7.86 3.19
CA PHE A 136 11.32 -7.58 3.86
C PHE A 136 10.89 -6.14 3.66
N PHE A 137 11.82 -5.20 3.88
CA PHE A 137 11.56 -3.77 3.71
C PHE A 137 11.11 -3.45 2.28
N ILE A 138 11.86 -3.90 1.27
CA ILE A 138 11.54 -3.55 -0.12
C ILE A 138 10.19 -4.13 -0.57
N ILE A 139 9.84 -5.36 -0.16
CA ILE A 139 8.55 -5.96 -0.49
C ILE A 139 7.41 -5.21 0.20
N ILE A 140 7.57 -4.86 1.47
CA ILE A 140 6.53 -4.16 2.23
C ILE A 140 6.33 -2.74 1.69
N VAL A 141 7.40 -1.98 1.46
CA VAL A 141 7.32 -0.62 0.89
C VAL A 141 6.62 -0.67 -0.47
N ARG A 142 7.07 -1.53 -1.40
CA ARG A 142 6.44 -1.66 -2.72
C ARG A 142 4.98 -2.06 -2.66
N PHE A 143 4.63 -2.91 -1.71
CA PHE A 143 3.24 -3.31 -1.51
C PHE A 143 2.38 -2.14 -1.02
N LEU A 144 2.88 -1.33 -0.08
CA LEU A 144 2.17 -0.14 0.41
C LEU A 144 2.03 0.92 -0.70
N ALA A 145 3.09 1.18 -1.47
CA ALA A 145 3.04 2.08 -2.62
C ALA A 145 1.97 1.64 -3.62
N GLU A 146 1.91 0.35 -3.93
CA GLU A 146 0.89 -0.21 -4.83
C GLU A 146 -0.54 -0.15 -4.23
N LEU A 147 -0.68 -0.29 -2.91
CA LEU A 147 -1.97 -0.13 -2.24
C LEU A 147 -2.49 1.32 -2.33
N LEU A 148 -1.62 2.30 -2.05
CA LEU A 148 -1.92 3.73 -2.14
C LEU A 148 -2.22 4.16 -3.57
N ARG A 149 -1.47 3.66 -4.54
CA ARG A 149 -1.71 3.94 -5.97
C ARG A 149 -3.10 3.50 -6.43
N ARG A 150 -3.66 2.45 -5.82
CA ARG A 150 -4.96 1.88 -6.20
C ARG A 150 -6.13 2.39 -5.40
N ILE A 151 -5.91 2.66 -4.12
CA ILE A 151 -6.96 3.02 -3.16
C ILE A 151 -6.66 4.43 -2.68
N LYS A 152 -7.26 5.41 -3.34
CA LYS A 152 -7.03 6.83 -3.04
C LYS A 152 -7.35 7.17 -1.59
N GLU A 153 -8.39 6.54 -1.05
CA GLU A 153 -8.83 6.71 0.34
C GLU A 153 -7.76 6.26 1.35
N ALA A 154 -6.83 5.40 0.95
CA ALA A 154 -5.76 4.94 1.83
C ALA A 154 -4.79 6.07 2.20
N SER A 155 -4.69 7.14 1.40
CA SER A 155 -3.85 8.31 1.71
C SER A 155 -4.36 9.09 2.93
N ALA A 156 -5.69 9.09 3.15
CA ALA A 156 -6.34 9.73 4.30
C ALA A 156 -6.43 8.83 5.54
N ASP A 157 -6.15 7.52 5.38
CA ASP A 157 -6.35 6.55 6.45
C ASP A 157 -5.27 6.71 7.53
N GLU A 158 -5.68 7.04 8.75
CA GLU A 158 -4.79 7.19 9.92
C GLU A 158 -3.95 5.92 10.19
N ILE A 159 -4.51 4.73 9.93
CA ILE A 159 -3.81 3.46 10.10
C ILE A 159 -2.72 3.33 9.02
N MET A 160 -3.00 3.76 7.79
CA MET A 160 -1.99 3.77 6.72
C MET A 160 -0.84 4.71 7.09
N GLN A 161 -1.14 5.92 7.52
CA GLN A 161 -0.13 6.89 7.97
C GLN A 161 0.72 6.34 9.13
N LYS A 162 0.06 5.67 10.09
CA LYS A 162 0.75 4.99 11.19
C LYS A 162 1.67 3.85 10.71
N ILE A 163 1.23 3.05 9.74
CA ILE A 163 2.07 1.99 9.15
C ILE A 163 3.30 2.61 8.49
N THR A 164 3.13 3.65 7.67
CA THR A 164 4.23 4.35 6.99
C THR A 164 5.23 4.94 7.98
N LEU A 165 4.75 5.60 9.05
CA LEU A 165 5.61 6.13 10.11
C LEU A 165 6.42 5.01 10.79
N ASN A 166 5.75 3.93 11.21
CA ASN A 166 6.43 2.77 11.82
C ASN A 166 7.46 2.15 10.87
N LEU A 167 7.17 2.10 9.56
CA LEU A 167 8.08 1.56 8.56
C LEU A 167 9.33 2.43 8.41
N ARG A 168 9.18 3.76 8.43
CA ARG A 168 10.28 4.72 8.40
C ARG A 168 11.16 4.60 9.64
N GLU A 169 10.57 4.49 10.82
CA GLU A 169 11.29 4.29 12.08
C GLU A 169 12.08 2.98 12.06
N LEU A 170 11.45 1.88 11.63
CA LEU A 170 12.11 0.57 11.51
C LEU A 170 13.23 0.59 10.47
N THR A 171 13.05 1.30 9.36
CA THR A 171 14.08 1.47 8.32
C THR A 171 15.29 2.21 8.88
N THR A 172 15.05 3.29 9.61
CA THR A 172 16.11 4.07 10.26
C THR A 172 16.88 3.23 11.29
N LYS A 173 16.15 2.50 12.14
CA LYS A 173 16.74 1.60 13.13
C LYS A 173 17.55 0.49 12.48
N TYR A 174 17.03 -0.10 11.40
CA TYR A 174 17.75 -1.13 10.65
C TYR A 174 19.03 -0.57 10.02
N HIS A 175 18.97 0.60 9.38
CA HIS A 175 20.13 1.27 8.79
C HIS A 175 21.22 1.56 9.84
N GLN A 176 20.84 2.06 11.03
CA GLN A 176 21.80 2.29 12.11
C GLN A 176 22.42 0.98 12.62
N THR A 177 21.59 -0.06 12.79
CA THR A 177 22.05 -1.37 13.29
C THR A 177 23.02 -2.01 12.31
N ILE A 178 22.71 -2.00 11.02
CA ILE A 178 23.56 -2.63 10.00
C ILE A 178 24.85 -1.84 9.78
N GLU A 179 24.86 -0.52 9.90
CA GLU A 179 26.11 0.26 9.83
C GLU A 179 27.04 -0.04 11.02
N GLN A 180 26.48 -0.28 12.21
CA GLN A 180 27.26 -0.61 13.41
C GLN A 180 27.70 -2.08 13.45
N GLN A 181 26.89 -3.00 12.92
CA GLN A 181 27.04 -4.44 13.11
C GLN A 181 27.16 -5.23 11.79
N TRP A 182 27.60 -4.61 10.70
CA TRP A 182 27.69 -5.29 9.39
C TRP A 182 28.57 -6.55 9.42
N SER A 183 29.59 -6.60 10.27
CA SER A 183 30.45 -7.77 10.44
C SER A 183 29.74 -9.00 11.01
N SER A 184 28.54 -8.83 11.58
CA SER A 184 27.69 -9.91 12.07
C SER A 184 26.75 -10.50 11.00
N LEU A 185 26.67 -9.87 9.82
CA LEU A 185 25.86 -10.37 8.72
C LEU A 185 26.45 -11.68 8.19
N SER A 186 25.56 -12.54 7.67
CA SER A 186 26.02 -13.71 6.93
C SER A 186 26.87 -13.28 5.74
N SER A 187 27.92 -14.03 5.44
CA SER A 187 28.71 -13.85 4.20
C SER A 187 27.85 -13.93 2.93
N THR A 188 26.69 -14.57 3.02
CA THR A 188 25.71 -14.70 1.92
C THR A 188 24.71 -13.56 1.87
N ASP A 189 24.71 -12.63 2.83
CA ASP A 189 23.83 -11.46 2.81
C ASP A 189 24.35 -10.43 1.79
N PRO A 190 23.57 -10.06 0.76
CA PRO A 190 23.99 -9.06 -0.22
C PRO A 190 24.38 -7.71 0.37
N LEU A 191 23.83 -7.36 1.54
CA LEU A 191 24.08 -6.09 2.23
C LEU A 191 25.38 -6.09 3.06
N ASN A 192 26.13 -7.20 3.06
CA ASN A 192 27.50 -7.21 3.59
C ASN A 192 28.47 -6.41 2.69
N ASN A 193 28.12 -6.17 1.42
CA ASN A 193 28.87 -5.28 0.55
C ASN A 193 28.47 -3.82 0.78
N SER A 194 29.45 -2.95 1.08
CA SER A 194 29.21 -1.54 1.41
C SER A 194 28.53 -0.74 0.28
N GLU A 195 28.92 -0.96 -0.97
CA GLU A 195 28.33 -0.28 -2.13
C GLU A 195 26.89 -0.74 -2.37
N THR A 196 26.65 -2.06 -2.31
CA THR A 196 25.30 -2.64 -2.42
C THR A 196 24.40 -2.14 -1.29
N ARG A 197 24.92 -2.05 -0.06
CA ARG A 197 24.18 -1.54 1.10
C ARG A 197 23.82 -0.06 0.94
N LYS A 198 24.77 0.78 0.52
CA LYS A 198 24.50 2.21 0.25
C LYS A 198 23.44 2.37 -0.83
N TYR A 199 23.58 1.65 -1.94
CA TYR A 199 22.60 1.65 -3.03
C TYR A 199 21.22 1.19 -2.54
N PHE A 200 21.16 0.10 -1.78
CA PHE A 200 19.92 -0.42 -1.22
C PHE A 200 19.19 0.62 -0.36
N PHE A 201 19.88 1.30 0.57
CA PHE A 201 19.23 2.30 1.42
C PHE A 201 18.84 3.57 0.65
N THR A 202 19.56 3.94 -0.40
CA THR A 202 19.12 5.00 -1.31
C THR A 202 17.82 4.63 -2.01
N ILE A 203 17.73 3.43 -2.60
CA ILE A 203 16.50 2.98 -3.28
C ILE A 203 15.35 2.86 -2.28
N LEU A 204 15.59 2.25 -1.12
CA LEU A 204 14.57 2.08 -0.09
C LEU A 204 14.06 3.43 0.43
N GLY A 205 14.96 4.41 0.63
CA GLY A 205 14.59 5.77 1.02
C GLY A 205 13.69 6.41 -0.03
N ASN A 206 14.09 6.38 -1.30
CA ASN A 206 13.29 6.95 -2.39
C ASN A 206 11.88 6.33 -2.47
N GLU A 207 11.75 5.01 -2.32
CA GLU A 207 10.43 4.37 -2.37
C GLU A 207 9.54 4.70 -1.15
N ILE A 208 10.14 5.02 0.02
CA ILE A 208 9.40 5.55 1.17
C ILE A 208 8.98 7.00 0.91
N ASP A 209 9.89 7.83 0.39
CA ASP A 209 9.61 9.22 0.08
C ASP A 209 8.49 9.35 -0.97
N GLU A 210 8.40 8.43 -1.95
CA GLU A 210 7.29 8.34 -2.90
C GLU A 210 5.95 8.07 -2.21
N ILE A 211 5.92 7.17 -1.22
CA ILE A 211 4.71 6.90 -0.42
C ILE A 211 4.27 8.16 0.33
N ASP A 212 5.23 8.86 0.94
CA ASP A 212 4.95 10.07 1.72
C ASP A 212 4.44 11.19 0.82
N ALA A 213 5.03 11.37 -0.37
CA ALA A 213 4.57 12.34 -1.35
C ALA A 213 3.10 12.10 -1.75
N VAL A 214 2.69 10.84 -1.96
CA VAL A 214 1.30 10.49 -2.29
C VAL A 214 0.34 10.81 -1.14
N ILE A 215 0.78 10.63 0.11
CA ILE A 215 -0.02 10.98 1.29
C ILE A 215 -0.12 12.51 1.44
N GLU A 216 0.98 13.22 1.26
CA GLU A 216 1.04 14.68 1.37
C GLU A 216 0.24 15.38 0.26
N GLU A 217 0.35 14.92 -0.98
CA GLU A 217 -0.41 15.46 -2.13
C GLU A 217 -1.92 15.36 -1.88
N PHE A 218 -2.38 14.23 -1.36
CA PHE A 218 -3.79 14.05 -1.00
C PHE A 218 -4.24 15.04 0.08
N ASN A 219 -3.46 15.15 1.17
CA ASN A 219 -3.78 16.06 2.26
C ASN A 219 -3.79 17.54 1.84
N ASN A 220 -2.89 17.93 0.93
CA ASN A 220 -2.84 19.30 0.42
C ASN A 220 -4.04 19.58 -0.52
N ASN A 221 -4.42 18.61 -1.35
CA ASN A 221 -5.62 18.75 -2.19
C ASN A 221 -6.90 18.86 -1.35
N GLU A 222 -7.05 18.09 -0.26
CA GLU A 222 -8.20 18.25 0.65
C GLU A 222 -8.22 19.61 1.34
N ARG A 223 -7.06 20.12 1.80
CA ARG A 223 -6.98 21.47 2.38
C ARG A 223 -7.35 22.55 1.37
N ASN A 224 -6.81 22.49 0.16
CA ASN A 224 -7.13 23.45 -0.90
C ASN A 224 -8.62 23.44 -1.23
N ILE A 225 -9.23 22.25 -1.33
CA ILE A 225 -10.68 22.13 -1.56
C ILE A 225 -11.47 22.74 -0.40
N SER A 226 -11.08 22.46 0.86
CA SER A 226 -11.73 23.05 2.04
C SER A 226 -11.61 24.57 2.05
N GLU A 227 -10.43 25.12 1.71
CA GLU A 227 -10.19 26.56 1.64
C GLU A 227 -10.99 27.21 0.51
N THR A 228 -11.11 26.59 -0.68
CA THR A 228 -11.96 27.10 -1.77
C THR A 228 -13.46 27.10 -1.40
N TYR A 229 -13.93 26.10 -0.65
CA TYR A 229 -15.32 26.06 -0.19
C TYR A 229 -15.60 27.03 0.96
N ASP A 230 -14.63 27.29 1.84
CA ASP A 230 -14.77 28.32 2.87
C ASP A 230 -14.77 29.73 2.25
N ILE A 231 -14.02 29.98 1.17
CA ILE A 231 -14.04 31.25 0.43
C ILE A 231 -15.40 31.49 -0.26
N THR A 232 -16.09 30.44 -0.72
CA THR A 232 -17.41 30.56 -1.37
C THR A 232 -18.59 30.63 -0.41
N ASN A 233 -18.34 30.45 0.90
CA ASN A 233 -19.35 30.60 1.95
C ASN A 233 -19.36 32.00 2.58
N GLU A 234 -18.46 32.90 2.17
CA GLU A 234 -18.71 34.32 2.33
C GLU A 234 -19.85 34.66 1.35
N SER A 235 -21.07 34.80 1.88
CA SER A 235 -22.10 35.57 1.21
C SER A 235 -21.43 36.86 0.75
N SER A 236 -21.36 37.08 -0.56
CA SER A 236 -20.95 38.39 -1.06
C SER A 236 -21.80 39.42 -0.31
N ASP A 237 -21.15 40.36 0.38
CA ASP A 237 -21.83 41.53 0.96
C ASP A 237 -22.51 42.39 -0.13
N ASP A 238 -22.36 42.00 -1.40
CA ASP A 238 -23.15 42.48 -2.51
C ASP A 238 -24.58 41.90 -2.42
N ASP A 239 -25.48 42.69 -1.86
CA ASP A 239 -26.95 42.58 -1.89
C ASP A 239 -27.55 42.47 -3.34
N GLU A 240 -26.75 42.20 -4.37
CA GLU A 240 -27.18 42.15 -5.76
C GLU A 240 -27.35 40.72 -6.25
N LYS A 241 -28.61 40.29 -6.32
CA LYS A 241 -29.07 39.11 -7.06
C LYS A 241 -28.40 39.06 -8.45
N GLU A 242 -27.42 38.17 -8.66
CA GLU A 242 -26.56 38.21 -9.86
C GLU A 242 -27.38 38.02 -11.15
N HIS A 243 -28.37 37.12 -11.13
CA HIS A 243 -29.29 36.82 -12.22
C HIS A 243 -30.74 36.81 -11.74
N ASP A 244 -31.70 37.02 -12.65
CA ASP A 244 -33.12 37.05 -12.28
C ASP A 244 -33.68 35.69 -11.80
N ASN A 245 -32.91 34.61 -11.99
CA ASN A 245 -33.19 33.25 -11.57
C ASN A 245 -32.53 32.83 -10.23
N ASP A 246 -31.76 33.72 -9.59
CA ASP A 246 -31.05 33.41 -8.33
C ASP A 246 -31.97 33.57 -7.11
N PHE A 247 -32.86 32.60 -6.91
CA PHE A 247 -33.76 32.59 -5.76
C PHE A 247 -33.13 31.84 -4.59
N GLU A 248 -33.26 32.37 -3.37
CA GLU A 248 -32.84 31.67 -2.13
C GLU A 248 -33.54 30.31 -1.99
N ASN A 249 -34.79 30.23 -2.43
CA ASN A 249 -35.56 29.00 -2.40
C ASN A 249 -35.34 28.19 -3.68
N ILE A 250 -34.70 27.03 -3.55
CA ILE A 250 -34.38 26.12 -4.66
C ILE A 250 -35.62 25.76 -5.50
N SER A 251 -36.81 25.70 -4.89
CA SER A 251 -38.05 25.37 -5.64
C SER A 251 -38.51 26.47 -6.60
N GLU A 252 -37.97 27.68 -6.46
CA GLU A 252 -38.30 28.85 -7.28
C GLU A 252 -37.29 29.04 -8.42
N ILE A 253 -36.15 28.34 -8.38
CA ILE A 253 -35.12 28.35 -9.41
C ILE A 253 -35.62 27.56 -10.64
N SER A 254 -35.65 28.21 -11.80
CA SER A 254 -35.95 27.57 -13.07
C SER A 254 -34.74 26.77 -13.56
N ILE A 255 -34.98 25.52 -13.98
CA ILE A 255 -33.95 24.70 -14.64
C ILE A 255 -33.65 25.22 -16.05
N ILE A 256 -34.63 25.85 -16.70
CA ILE A 256 -34.44 26.43 -18.04
C ILE A 256 -33.84 27.83 -17.84
N PRO A 257 -32.70 28.14 -18.49
CA PRO A 257 -32.08 29.44 -18.37
C PRO A 257 -32.99 30.58 -18.85
N THR A 258 -32.96 31.70 -18.17
CA THR A 258 -33.66 32.92 -18.56
C THR A 258 -32.94 33.61 -19.71
N GLU A 259 -33.63 34.50 -20.41
CA GLU A 259 -33.02 35.31 -21.47
C GLU A 259 -31.85 36.16 -20.94
N LYS A 260 -31.94 36.63 -19.68
CA LYS A 260 -30.86 37.39 -19.04
C LYS A 260 -29.63 36.54 -18.71
N GLU A 261 -29.82 35.30 -18.29
CA GLU A 261 -28.71 34.36 -18.07
C GLU A 261 -28.01 34.03 -19.41
N ILE A 262 -28.78 33.84 -20.48
CA ILE A 262 -28.24 33.52 -21.82
C ILE A 262 -27.47 34.70 -22.42
N LEU A 263 -27.95 35.92 -22.20
CA LEU A 263 -27.35 37.15 -22.71
C LEU A 263 -26.38 37.81 -21.72
N CYS A 264 -26.01 37.12 -20.65
CA CYS A 264 -25.11 37.67 -19.65
C CYS A 264 -23.71 37.91 -20.26
N ASP A 265 -23.25 39.16 -20.22
CA ASP A 265 -21.91 39.54 -20.68
C ASP A 265 -20.81 39.17 -19.66
N ARG A 266 -21.20 38.69 -18.46
CA ARG A 266 -20.26 38.26 -17.42
C ARG A 266 -19.59 36.96 -17.86
N PRO A 267 -18.25 36.88 -17.84
CA PRO A 267 -17.56 35.63 -18.15
C PRO A 267 -17.97 34.56 -17.13
N PRO A 268 -18.16 33.31 -17.56
CA PRO A 268 -18.47 32.23 -16.63
C PRO A 268 -17.36 32.11 -15.60
N TYR A 269 -17.74 31.95 -14.32
CA TYR A 269 -16.76 31.63 -13.29
C TYR A 269 -16.24 30.22 -13.53
N LEU A 270 -15.02 30.12 -14.04
CA LEU A 270 -14.33 28.86 -14.22
C LEU A 270 -13.50 28.60 -12.96
N PRO A 271 -13.52 27.38 -12.40
CA PRO A 271 -12.61 27.02 -11.32
C PRO A 271 -11.17 27.29 -11.76
N SER A 272 -10.55 28.29 -11.12
CA SER A 272 -9.16 28.63 -11.33
C SER A 272 -8.29 27.64 -10.56
N LEU A 273 -7.28 27.05 -11.21
CA LEU A 273 -6.28 26.22 -10.53
C LEU A 273 -5.14 27.05 -9.92
N PHE A 274 -5.18 28.38 -10.06
CA PHE A 274 -4.13 29.28 -9.63
C PHE A 274 -4.74 30.60 -9.15
N ASP A 275 -4.72 30.85 -7.85
CA ASP A 275 -4.93 32.19 -7.33
C ASP A 275 -3.66 33.02 -7.62
N GLU A 276 -3.81 34.14 -8.33
CA GLU A 276 -2.80 35.21 -8.40
C GLU A 276 -2.79 36.06 -7.13
#